data_AF-A0A3D5X8Z6-F1
#
_entry.id   AF-A0A3D5X8Z6-F1
#
_cell.length_a   1.000
_cell.length_b   1.000
_cell.length_c   1.000
_cell.angle_alpha   90.00
_cell.angle_beta   90.00
_cell.angle_gamma   90.00
#
_symmetry.space_group_name_H-M   'P 1'
#
loop_
_entity.id
_entity.type
_entity.pdbx_description
1 polymer ?
#
loop_
_entity_poly.entity_id
_entity_poly.type
_entity_poly.pdbx_seq_one_letter_code
_entity_poly.pdbx_strand_id
1 'polypeptide(L)'
;MKILSSLGILFFALSLSVSAQQAKTLPTANIKTLDGKTVSTATFENDGKPIILSFWASWCRPCIKELSAIADLYDDWQDETGVKLIAISIDDARTVNNVRPLVNA
;
A
#
# COMPACT_ATOMS: atom_id res chain seq x y z
N MET A 1 23.57 -1.58 48.70
CA MET A 1 22.53 -0.55 48.53
C MET A 1 22.77 0.43 47.36
N LYS A 2 24.01 0.75 46.98
CA LYS A 2 24.31 1.64 45.82
C LYS A 2 23.96 1.04 44.44
N ILE A 3 24.16 -0.27 44.29
CA ILE A 3 23.99 -1.02 43.03
C ILE A 3 22.51 -1.12 42.59
N LEU A 4 21.58 -1.16 43.55
CA LEU A 4 20.13 -1.22 43.29
C LEU A 4 19.60 0.10 42.71
N SER A 5 20.18 1.23 43.13
CA SER A 5 19.83 2.57 42.64
C SER A 5 20.34 2.80 41.21
N SER A 6 21.56 2.31 40.91
CA SER A 6 22.15 2.39 39.57
C SER A 6 21.37 1.57 38.53
N LEU A 7 20.81 0.41 38.92
CA LEU A 7 20.01 -0.43 38.02
C LEU A 7 18.65 0.20 37.69
N GLY A 8 18.02 0.87 38.67
CA GLY A 8 16.77 1.59 38.48
C GLY A 8 16.91 2.83 37.59
N ILE A 9 18.03 3.55 37.69
CA ILE A 9 18.34 4.70 36.83
C ILE A 9 18.60 4.24 35.39
N LEU A 10 19.28 3.10 35.19
CA LEU A 10 19.52 2.54 33.87
C LEU A 10 18.22 2.06 33.19
N PHE A 11 17.28 1.52 33.98
CA PHE A 11 15.96 1.09 33.50
C PHE A 11 15.05 2.29 33.14
N PHE A 12 15.12 3.37 33.91
CA PHE A 12 14.36 4.59 33.65
C PHE A 12 14.86 5.31 32.38
N ALA A 13 16.17 5.34 32.15
CA ALA A 13 16.76 5.95 30.94
C ALA A 13 16.40 5.17 29.65
N LEU A 14 16.24 3.85 29.73
CA LEU A 14 15.88 3.02 28.57
C LEU A 14 14.42 3.25 28.10
N SER A 15 13.57 3.79 28.97
CA SER A 15 12.14 4.03 28.70
C SER A 15 11.85 5.28 27.86
N LEU A 16 12.83 6.18 27.69
CA LEU A 16 12.63 7.51 27.08
C LEU A 16 12.87 7.58 25.57
N SER A 17 13.20 6.46 24.91
CA SER A 17 13.54 6.46 23.47
C SER A 17 12.42 5.99 22.54
N VAL A 18 11.16 5.89 23.01
CA VAL A 18 10.03 5.67 22.10
C VAL A 18 9.78 6.96 21.31
N SER A 19 10.49 7.08 20.19
CA SER A 19 10.17 8.08 19.17
C SER A 19 8.78 7.73 18.62
N ALA A 20 7.81 8.62 18.81
CA ALA A 20 6.51 8.51 18.17
C ALA A 20 6.71 8.64 16.65
N GLN A 21 6.77 7.50 15.95
CA GLN A 21 6.76 7.46 14.50
C GLN A 21 5.39 7.97 14.07
N GLN A 22 5.30 9.23 13.62
CA GLN A 22 4.07 9.78 13.09
C GLN A 22 3.63 8.89 11.92
N ALA A 23 2.50 8.19 12.08
CA ALA A 23 1.93 7.39 11.01
C ALA A 23 1.58 8.34 9.86
N LYS A 24 2.38 8.31 8.79
CA LYS A 24 2.11 9.08 7.58
C LYS A 24 0.96 8.39 6.87
N THR A 25 -0.23 8.97 6.95
CA THR A 25 -1.43 8.46 6.28
C THR A 25 -1.30 8.64 4.77
N LEU A 26 -2.02 7.80 4.03
CA LEU A 26 -2.12 7.95 2.58
C LEU A 26 -2.80 9.30 2.26
N PRO A 27 -2.24 10.12 1.34
CA PRO A 27 -2.90 11.36 0.95
C PRO A 27 -4.27 11.09 0.34
N THR A 28 -5.23 11.97 0.66
CA THR A 28 -6.57 11.92 0.08
C THR A 28 -6.56 12.43 -1.35
N ALA A 29 -6.98 11.60 -2.29
CA ALA A 29 -7.18 11.92 -3.68
C ALA A 29 -8.48 11.28 -4.18
N ASN A 30 -9.19 11.96 -5.08
CA ASN A 30 -10.36 11.41 -5.75
C ASN A 30 -9.93 10.87 -7.10
N ILE A 31 -10.13 9.57 -7.32
CA ILE A 31 -9.76 8.88 -8.56
C ILE A 31 -11.01 8.30 -9.24
N LYS A 32 -10.87 7.98 -10.52
CA LYS A 32 -11.92 7.34 -11.31
C LYS A 32 -11.65 5.85 -11.43
N THR A 33 -12.67 5.04 -11.13
CA THR A 33 -12.67 3.62 -11.42
C THR A 33 -12.89 3.39 -12.92
N LEU A 34 -12.65 2.16 -13.37
CA LEU A 34 -12.89 1.79 -14.77
C LEU A 34 -14.37 1.92 -15.16
N ASP A 35 -15.33 1.82 -14.25
CA ASP A 35 -16.76 2.07 -14.53
C ASP A 35 -17.16 3.56 -14.43
N GLY A 36 -16.20 4.47 -14.21
CA GLY A 36 -16.41 5.92 -14.19
C GLY A 36 -16.87 6.49 -12.84
N LYS A 37 -17.04 5.65 -11.83
CA LYS A 37 -17.34 6.09 -10.45
C LYS A 37 -16.15 6.82 -9.86
N THR A 38 -16.44 7.77 -8.99
CA THR A 38 -15.40 8.44 -8.19
C THR A 38 -15.19 7.65 -6.91
N VAL A 39 -13.93 7.35 -6.57
CA VAL A 39 -13.53 6.74 -5.30
C VAL A 39 -12.45 7.60 -4.66
N SER A 40 -12.48 7.74 -3.33
CA SER A 40 -11.45 8.47 -2.59
C SER A 40 -10.41 7.50 -2.04
N THR A 41 -9.12 7.83 -2.13
CA THR A 41 -8.05 7.02 -1.51
C THR A 41 -8.18 6.97 0.01
N ALA A 42 -8.89 7.91 0.63
CA ALA A 42 -9.19 7.88 2.06
C ALA A 42 -10.09 6.71 2.47
N THR A 43 -10.81 6.10 1.52
CA THR A 43 -11.63 4.90 1.77
C THR A 43 -10.88 3.60 1.49
N PHE A 44 -9.57 3.66 1.23
CA PHE A 44 -8.77 2.46 1.04
C PHE A 44 -8.47 1.82 2.38
N GLU A 45 -9.24 0.78 2.69
CA GLU A 45 -9.08 -0.04 3.86
C GLU A 45 -9.07 -1.53 3.50
N ASN A 46 -8.50 -2.32 4.39
CA ASN A 46 -8.38 -3.76 4.29
C ASN A 46 -8.33 -4.42 5.68
N ASP A 47 -9.16 -3.96 6.62
CA ASP A 47 -9.31 -4.57 7.97
C ASP A 47 -7.99 -4.77 8.74
N GLY A 48 -7.05 -3.83 8.59
CA GLY A 48 -5.71 -3.92 9.19
C GLY A 48 -4.72 -4.85 8.48
N LYS A 49 -5.16 -5.54 7.42
CA LYS A 49 -4.31 -6.38 6.56
C LYS A 49 -3.56 -5.53 5.51
N PRO A 50 -2.50 -6.06 4.89
CA PRO A 50 -1.68 -5.30 3.95
C PRO A 50 -2.47 -4.82 2.72
N ILE A 51 -2.10 -3.65 2.20
CA ILE A 51 -2.57 -3.15 0.90
C ILE A 51 -1.34 -2.90 0.02
N ILE A 52 -1.36 -3.43 -1.20
CA ILE A 52 -0.38 -3.09 -2.24
C ILE A 52 -1.03 -2.04 -3.15
N LEU A 53 -0.44 -0.85 -3.21
CA LEU A 53 -0.80 0.18 -4.19
C LEU A 53 0.20 0.08 -5.35
N SER A 54 -0.25 -0.42 -6.50
CA SER A 54 0.59 -0.52 -7.70
C SER A 54 0.25 0.61 -8.66
N PHE A 55 1.18 1.52 -8.88
CA PHE A 55 1.04 2.59 -9.87
C PHE A 55 1.64 2.13 -11.19
N TRP A 56 0.82 2.09 -12.24
CA TRP A 56 1.21 1.54 -13.53
C TRP A 56 0.63 2.35 -14.67
N ALA A 57 1.08 2.09 -15.90
CA ALA A 57 0.53 2.72 -17.09
C ALA A 57 0.45 1.75 -18.25
N SER A 58 -0.51 1.96 -19.16
CA SER A 58 -0.73 1.13 -20.35
C SER A 58 0.51 1.02 -21.26
N TRP A 59 1.37 2.02 -21.23
CA TRP A 59 2.62 2.09 -21.99
C TRP A 59 3.85 1.61 -21.19
N CYS A 60 3.70 1.30 -19.91
CA CYS A 60 4.77 0.82 -19.06
C CYS A 60 4.87 -0.72 -19.11
N ARG A 61 5.60 -1.24 -20.10
CA ARG A 61 5.85 -2.70 -20.25
C ARG A 61 6.38 -3.40 -18.98
N PRO A 62 7.40 -2.88 -18.27
CA PRO A 62 7.84 -3.53 -17.03
C PRO A 62 6.79 -3.51 -15.93
N CYS A 63 5.99 -2.45 -15.81
CA CYS A 63 4.88 -2.39 -14.84
C CYS A 63 3.82 -3.46 -15.11
N ILE A 64 3.47 -3.68 -16.39
CA ILE A 64 2.53 -4.74 -16.78
C ILE A 64 3.10 -6.12 -16.42
N LYS A 65 4.41 -6.34 -16.64
CA LYS A 65 5.06 -7.59 -16.26
C LYS A 65 5.07 -7.80 -14.74
N GLU A 66 5.26 -6.74 -13.95
CA GLU A 66 5.16 -6.79 -12.49
C GLU A 66 3.76 -7.19 -12.04
N LEU A 67 2.72 -6.56 -12.59
CA LEU A 67 1.33 -6.93 -12.29
C LEU A 67 0.99 -8.37 -12.68
N SER A 68 1.50 -8.87 -13.82
CA SER A 68 1.37 -10.28 -14.20
C SER A 68 2.03 -11.21 -13.20
N ALA A 69 3.25 -10.89 -12.75
CA ALA A 69 3.95 -11.69 -11.75
C ALA A 69 3.27 -11.67 -10.38
N ILE A 70 2.65 -10.55 -10.00
CA ILE A 70 1.80 -10.48 -8.80
C ILE A 70 0.57 -11.35 -8.96
N ALA A 71 -0.10 -11.29 -10.13
CA ALA A 71 -1.30 -12.09 -10.40
C ALA A 71 -1.04 -13.60 -10.26
N ASP A 72 0.13 -14.08 -10.70
CA ASP A 72 0.52 -15.50 -10.57
C ASP A 72 0.61 -15.99 -9.11
N LEU A 73 0.82 -15.09 -8.14
CA LEU A 73 0.98 -15.40 -6.72
C LEU A 73 -0.14 -14.83 -5.83
N TYR A 74 -1.11 -14.13 -6.44
CA TYR A 74 -2.01 -13.28 -5.68
C TYR A 74 -2.95 -14.07 -4.78
N ASP A 75 -3.43 -15.22 -5.24
CA ASP A 75 -4.33 -16.10 -4.48
C ASP A 75 -3.61 -16.64 -3.22
N ASP A 76 -2.39 -17.14 -3.37
CA ASP A 76 -1.57 -17.60 -2.23
C ASP A 76 -1.34 -16.47 -1.22
N TRP A 77 -1.02 -15.26 -1.69
CA TRP A 77 -0.83 -14.12 -0.81
C TRP A 77 -2.11 -13.66 -0.11
N GLN A 78 -3.26 -13.77 -0.78
CA GLN A 78 -4.56 -13.53 -0.17
C GLN A 78 -4.84 -14.55 0.94
N ASP A 79 -4.54 -15.83 0.73
CA ASP A 79 -4.74 -16.86 1.75
C ASP A 79 -3.80 -16.67 2.96
N GLU A 80 -2.53 -16.34 2.70
CA GLU A 80 -1.52 -16.19 3.75
C GLU A 80 -1.65 -14.88 4.55
N THR A 81 -2.00 -13.78 3.88
CA THR A 81 -1.92 -12.43 4.47
C THR A 81 -3.23 -11.64 4.36
N GLY A 82 -4.15 -12.07 3.50
CA GLY A 82 -5.34 -11.32 3.10
C GLY A 82 -5.01 -9.97 2.45
N VAL A 83 -3.90 -9.90 1.70
CA VAL A 83 -3.47 -8.68 1.03
C VAL A 83 -4.46 -8.23 -0.05
N LYS A 84 -4.69 -6.93 -0.11
CA LYS A 84 -5.50 -6.29 -1.15
C LYS A 84 -4.61 -5.53 -2.12
N LEU A 85 -4.68 -5.87 -3.41
CA LEU A 85 -4.02 -5.12 -4.47
C LEU A 85 -4.97 -4.05 -5.02
N ILE A 86 -4.47 -2.82 -5.13
CA ILE A 86 -5.15 -1.71 -5.82
C ILE A 86 -4.21 -1.20 -6.91
N ALA A 87 -4.51 -1.57 -8.16
CA ALA A 87 -3.75 -1.13 -9.32
C ALA A 87 -4.31 0.22 -9.84
N ILE A 88 -3.53 1.29 -9.69
CA ILE A 88 -3.89 2.65 -10.06
C ILE A 88 -3.18 2.99 -11.37
N SER A 89 -3.96 3.16 -12.44
CA SER A 89 -3.41 3.67 -13.70
C SER A 89 -3.06 5.15 -13.57
N ILE A 90 -1.87 5.52 -14.04
CA ILE A 90 -1.40 6.91 -14.17
C ILE A 90 -1.52 7.42 -15.62
N ASP A 91 -2.28 6.72 -16.45
CA ASP A 91 -2.55 7.14 -17.82
C ASP A 91 -3.30 8.48 -17.87
N ASP A 92 -2.96 9.31 -18.85
CA ASP A 92 -3.63 10.57 -19.09
C ASP A 92 -4.80 10.40 -20.09
N ALA A 93 -5.46 11.49 -20.45
CA ALA A 93 -6.58 11.48 -21.38
C ALA A 93 -6.24 10.89 -22.77
N ARG A 94 -4.96 10.84 -23.15
CA ARG A 94 -4.52 10.32 -24.46
C ARG A 94 -4.39 8.80 -24.44
N THR A 95 -4.02 8.21 -23.29
CA THR A 95 -3.72 6.78 -23.19
C THR A 95 -4.72 6.00 -22.33
N VAL A 96 -5.65 6.66 -21.64
CA VAL A 96 -6.65 6.00 -20.78
C VAL A 96 -7.48 4.92 -21.50
N ASN A 97 -7.71 5.07 -22.82
CA ASN A 97 -8.44 4.07 -23.61
C ASN A 97 -7.69 2.74 -23.76
N ASN A 98 -6.37 2.73 -23.56
CA ASN A 98 -5.54 1.52 -23.60
C ASN A 98 -5.57 0.74 -22.28
N VAL A 99 -6.15 1.29 -21.21
CA VAL A 99 -6.17 0.65 -19.89
C VAL A 99 -7.13 -0.54 -19.88
N ARG A 100 -8.38 -0.36 -20.36
CA ARG A 100 -9.41 -1.41 -20.29
C ARG A 100 -9.02 -2.72 -20.99
N PRO A 101 -8.41 -2.71 -22.19
CA PRO A 101 -7.99 -3.95 -22.84
C PRO A 101 -6.97 -4.76 -22.05
N LEU A 102 -6.17 -4.12 -21.19
CA LEU A 102 -5.11 -4.80 -20.41
C LEU A 102 -5.61 -5.40 -19.10
N VAL A 103 -6.73 -4.91 -18.57
CA VAL A 103 -7.29 -5.38 -17.29
C VAL A 103 -8.23 -6.57 -17.46
N ASN A 104 -8.87 -6.71 -18.63
CA ASN A 104 -9.80 -7.80 -18.94
C ASN A 104 -9.18 -8.86 -19.87
N ALA A 105 -7.85 -8.86 -20.01
CA ALA A 105 -7.10 -9.78 -20.87
C ALA A 105 -6.86 -11.13 -20.20
#